data_AF-A0A8T9ZZ38-F1
#
_entry.id   AF-A0A8T9ZZ38-F1
#
_cell.length_a   1.000
_cell.length_b   1.000
_cell.length_c   1.000
_cell.angle_alpha   90.00
_cell.angle_beta   90.00
_cell.angle_gamma   90.00
#
_symmetry.space_group_name_H-M   'P 1'
#
loop_
_entity.id
_entity.type
_entity.pdbx_description
1 polymer ?
#
loop_
_entity_poly.entity_id
_entity_poly.type
_entity_poly.pdbx_seq_one_letter_code
_entity_poly.pdbx_strand_id
1 'polypeptide(L)'
;MTELVIPQGELLRSRVVSDVRTVLLEALDRSLTGYVVVVPHRDAATGVFTFERGVPVLVYHAGTDAGGERALAVFEDVGPCRIDLYALSLKRLRSVHDGTALSVPPVLPATYLTGDRALIARTRKRAARRADTDVDSAESHAPPPADHDAVAAFLDDADRIETLREQAQKEAKRRAQEWGLDEQLVDREDGVRS
;
A
#
# COMPACT_ATOMS: atom_id res chain seq x y z
N MET A 1 -16.32 4.59 -27.76
CA MET A 1 -17.07 5.71 -27.18
C MET A 1 -17.65 5.23 -25.87
N THR A 2 -16.79 5.12 -24.87
CA THR A 2 -17.13 4.78 -23.49
C THR A 2 -17.28 6.09 -22.74
N GLU A 3 -18.40 6.77 -22.95
CA GLU A 3 -18.70 7.99 -22.22
C GLU A 3 -18.83 7.66 -20.72
N LEU A 4 -17.86 8.11 -19.93
CA LEU A 4 -17.83 7.84 -18.49
C LEU A 4 -18.90 8.67 -17.80
N VAL A 5 -19.98 8.02 -17.36
CA VAL A 5 -21.04 8.67 -16.57
C VAL A 5 -20.70 8.57 -15.09
N ILE A 6 -20.40 9.71 -14.46
CA ILE A 6 -20.11 9.79 -13.03
C ILE A 6 -21.31 10.39 -12.29
N PRO A 7 -21.80 9.75 -11.22
CA PRO A 7 -22.84 10.33 -10.38
C PRO A 7 -22.40 11.66 -9.78
N GLN A 8 -23.32 12.60 -9.64
CA GLN A 8 -23.03 13.88 -9.01
C GLN A 8 -22.55 13.69 -7.56
N GLY A 9 -21.33 14.18 -7.28
CA GLY A 9 -20.74 14.26 -5.96
C GLY A 9 -20.88 15.65 -5.32
N GLU A 10 -20.45 15.75 -4.06
CA GLU A 10 -20.37 17.01 -3.32
C GLU A 10 -19.03 17.69 -3.59
N LEU A 11 -19.04 18.92 -4.14
CA LEU A 11 -17.82 19.67 -4.39
C LEU A 11 -17.15 20.06 -3.08
N LEU A 12 -15.97 19.51 -2.82
CA LEU A 12 -15.17 19.84 -1.64
C LEU A 12 -14.26 21.03 -1.90
N ARG A 13 -13.70 21.12 -3.11
CA ARG A 13 -12.71 22.14 -3.46
C ARG A 13 -12.62 22.32 -4.96
N SER A 14 -12.42 23.57 -5.39
CA SER A 14 -12.01 23.93 -6.74
C SER A 14 -10.81 24.87 -6.66
N ARG A 15 -9.71 24.56 -7.36
CA ARG A 15 -8.52 25.42 -7.40
C ARG A 15 -7.64 25.14 -8.61
N VAL A 16 -6.79 26.09 -8.97
CA VAL A 16 -5.70 25.88 -9.93
C VAL A 16 -4.49 25.29 -9.21
N VAL A 17 -3.87 24.28 -9.81
CA VAL A 17 -2.61 23.66 -9.36
C VAL A 17 -1.59 23.66 -10.49
N SER A 18 -0.32 23.53 -10.15
CA SER A 18 0.79 23.50 -11.11
C SER A 18 0.81 22.22 -11.94
N ASP A 19 0.37 21.11 -11.37
CA ASP A 19 0.56 19.76 -11.90
C ASP A 19 -0.39 18.74 -11.25
N VAL A 20 -0.47 17.55 -11.86
CA VAL A 20 -1.27 16.42 -11.36
C VAL A 20 -0.68 15.80 -10.09
N ARG A 21 0.62 15.96 -9.80
CA ARG A 21 1.22 15.49 -8.55
C ARG A 21 0.51 16.10 -7.34
N THR A 22 0.18 17.38 -7.41
CA THR A 22 -0.57 18.07 -6.36
C THR A 22 -1.94 17.43 -6.11
N VAL A 23 -2.60 16.91 -7.15
CA VAL A 23 -3.87 16.19 -7.04
C VAL A 23 -3.72 14.90 -6.26
N LEU A 24 -2.72 14.09 -6.62
CA LEU A 24 -2.47 12.80 -5.97
C LEU A 24 -2.11 12.97 -4.48
N LEU A 25 -1.29 13.98 -4.16
CA LEU A 25 -0.96 14.32 -2.78
C LEU A 25 -2.19 14.77 -1.99
N GLU A 26 -2.98 15.69 -2.54
CA GLU A 26 -4.17 16.22 -1.85
C GLU A 26 -5.22 15.12 -1.61
N ALA A 27 -5.47 14.27 -2.60
CA ALA A 27 -6.39 13.14 -2.44
C ALA A 27 -5.91 12.16 -1.37
N LEU A 28 -4.61 11.86 -1.34
CA LEU A 28 -4.01 10.94 -0.37
C LEU A 28 -4.06 11.51 1.05
N ASP A 29 -3.65 12.76 1.24
CA ASP A 29 -3.62 13.44 2.55
C ASP A 29 -5.02 13.58 3.14
N ARG A 30 -6.03 13.87 2.29
CA ARG A 30 -7.43 13.98 2.70
C ARG A 30 -8.13 12.63 2.85
N SER A 31 -7.47 11.53 2.46
CA SER A 31 -8.11 10.22 2.41
C SER A 31 -9.39 10.22 1.55
N LEU A 32 -9.34 10.92 0.41
CA LEU A 32 -10.52 11.19 -0.43
C LEU A 32 -11.22 9.89 -0.86
N THR A 33 -12.52 9.83 -0.63
CA THR A 33 -13.40 8.86 -1.30
C THR A 33 -14.34 9.65 -2.20
N GLY A 34 -14.10 9.56 -3.50
CA GLY A 34 -14.76 10.42 -4.48
C GLY A 34 -14.01 10.46 -5.81
N TYR A 35 -14.06 11.61 -6.48
CA TYR A 35 -13.40 11.80 -7.76
C TYR A 35 -12.85 13.22 -7.89
N VAL A 36 -11.85 13.37 -8.74
CA VAL A 36 -11.26 14.66 -9.11
C VAL A 36 -11.39 14.83 -10.61
N VAL A 37 -11.95 15.96 -11.00
CA VAL A 37 -12.00 16.40 -12.39
C VAL A 37 -10.81 17.30 -12.63
N VAL A 38 -9.94 16.93 -13.57
CA VAL A 38 -8.77 17.70 -13.99
C VAL A 38 -9.14 18.43 -15.28
N VAL A 39 -9.23 19.75 -15.20
CA VAL A 39 -9.54 20.64 -16.32
C VAL A 39 -8.25 21.36 -16.73
N PRO A 40 -7.59 20.95 -17.82
CA PRO A 40 -6.40 21.65 -18.31
C PRO A 40 -6.71 23.12 -18.62
N HIS A 41 -5.72 24.01 -18.45
CA HIS A 41 -5.92 25.43 -18.81
C HIS A 41 -5.97 25.67 -20.33
N ARG A 42 -5.40 24.75 -21.10
CA ARG A 42 -5.43 24.77 -22.57
C ARG A 42 -6.71 24.10 -23.03
N ASP A 43 -7.04 24.28 -24.30
CA ASP A 43 -8.18 23.63 -24.96
C ASP A 43 -7.93 22.12 -25.17
N ALA A 44 -7.61 21.45 -24.07
CA ALA A 44 -7.36 20.02 -23.96
C ALA A 44 -8.49 19.40 -23.14
N ALA A 45 -8.77 18.14 -23.44
CA ALA A 45 -9.92 17.48 -22.85
C ALA A 45 -9.76 17.24 -21.35
N THR A 46 -10.89 17.17 -20.67
CA THR A 46 -10.97 16.94 -19.23
C THR A 46 -10.57 15.51 -18.87
N GLY A 47 -9.91 15.40 -17.73
CA GLY A 47 -9.56 14.15 -17.07
C GLY A 47 -10.38 13.85 -15.84
N VAL A 48 -10.54 12.58 -15.51
CA VAL A 48 -11.12 12.17 -14.24
C VAL A 48 -10.27 11.10 -13.55
N PHE A 49 -10.00 11.32 -12.28
CA PHE A 49 -9.41 10.34 -11.37
C PHE A 49 -10.43 10.00 -10.29
N THR A 50 -10.67 8.71 -10.02
CA THR A 50 -11.45 8.31 -8.85
C THR A 50 -10.55 7.76 -7.76
N PHE A 51 -10.96 8.01 -6.52
CA PHE A 51 -10.20 7.65 -5.34
C PHE A 51 -11.08 6.93 -4.32
N GLU A 52 -10.49 5.94 -3.68
CA GLU A 52 -11.04 5.30 -2.51
C GLU A 52 -10.08 5.48 -1.33
N ARG A 53 -10.53 6.19 -0.30
CA ARG A 53 -9.74 6.51 0.90
C ARG A 53 -8.37 7.11 0.60
N GLY A 54 -8.28 7.89 -0.49
CA GLY A 54 -7.08 8.58 -0.99
C GLY A 54 -6.23 7.75 -1.96
N VAL A 55 -6.64 6.54 -2.28
CA VAL A 55 -5.95 5.64 -3.21
C VAL A 55 -6.60 5.74 -4.59
N PRO A 56 -5.87 6.05 -5.67
CA PRO A 56 -6.45 6.10 -7.00
C PRO A 56 -6.87 4.71 -7.45
N VAL A 57 -8.04 4.61 -8.09
CA VAL A 57 -8.62 3.33 -8.54
C VAL A 57 -8.95 3.35 -10.03
N LEU A 58 -9.34 4.52 -10.56
CA LEU A 58 -9.74 4.68 -11.96
C LEU A 58 -9.15 5.97 -12.51
N VAL A 59 -8.72 5.94 -13.76
CA VAL A 59 -8.35 7.13 -14.54
C VAL A 59 -9.08 7.08 -15.87
N TYR A 60 -9.60 8.22 -16.31
CA TYR A 60 -10.24 8.40 -17.61
C TYR A 60 -9.86 9.75 -18.22
N HIS A 61 -9.71 9.78 -19.54
CA HIS A 61 -9.47 10.99 -20.30
C HIS A 61 -10.49 11.11 -21.43
N ALA A 62 -11.29 12.19 -21.41
CA ALA A 62 -12.42 12.36 -22.31
C ALA A 62 -12.02 12.54 -23.77
N GLY A 63 -10.87 13.17 -24.04
CA GLY A 63 -10.45 13.48 -25.42
C GLY A 63 -9.98 12.27 -26.20
N THR A 64 -9.46 11.26 -25.51
CA THR A 64 -8.99 9.99 -26.10
C THR A 64 -9.97 8.85 -25.88
N ASP A 65 -11.04 9.10 -25.12
CA ASP A 65 -12.00 8.08 -24.69
C ASP A 65 -11.31 6.83 -24.10
N ALA A 66 -10.26 7.07 -23.31
CA ALA A 66 -9.39 6.02 -22.79
C ALA A 66 -9.38 6.07 -21.27
N GLY A 67 -9.28 4.90 -20.65
CA GLY A 67 -9.02 4.77 -19.23
C GLY A 67 -7.76 3.98 -18.93
N GLY A 68 -7.49 3.80 -17.64
CA GLY A 68 -6.35 3.01 -17.19
C GLY A 68 -5.01 3.67 -17.56
N GLU A 69 -4.03 2.85 -17.92
CA GLU A 69 -2.67 3.30 -18.27
C GLU A 69 -2.65 4.19 -19.51
N ARG A 70 -3.53 3.93 -20.49
CA ARG A 70 -3.64 4.73 -21.72
C ARG A 70 -4.04 6.17 -21.42
N ALA A 71 -4.87 6.38 -20.41
CA ALA A 71 -5.25 7.72 -19.97
C ALA A 71 -4.07 8.41 -19.26
N LEU A 72 -3.28 7.68 -18.47
CA LEU A 72 -2.13 8.23 -17.73
C LEU A 72 -1.11 8.90 -18.66
N ALA A 73 -0.85 8.30 -19.84
CA ALA A 73 0.06 8.86 -20.84
C ALA A 73 -0.31 10.30 -21.26
N VAL A 74 -1.59 10.67 -21.20
CA VAL A 74 -2.05 12.01 -21.57
C VAL A 74 -1.81 13.04 -20.45
N PHE A 75 -1.70 12.58 -19.19
CA PHE A 75 -1.53 13.46 -18.02
C PHE A 75 -0.07 13.80 -17.70
N GLU A 76 0.90 13.16 -18.35
CA GLU A 76 2.34 13.39 -18.09
C GLU A 76 2.74 14.84 -18.36
N ASP A 77 2.20 15.43 -19.44
CA ASP A 77 2.47 16.81 -19.87
C ASP A 77 1.36 17.81 -19.51
N VAL A 78 0.47 17.44 -18.59
CA VAL A 78 -0.57 18.37 -18.13
C VAL A 78 0.09 19.41 -17.22
N GLY A 79 0.30 20.59 -17.80
CA GLY A 79 0.74 21.79 -17.08
C GLY A 79 -0.31 22.31 -16.09
N PRO A 80 -0.31 23.61 -15.77
CA PRO A 80 -1.26 24.17 -14.82
C PRO A 80 -2.71 23.82 -15.18
N CYS A 81 -3.46 23.31 -14.22
CA CYS A 81 -4.82 22.82 -14.44
C CYS A 81 -5.71 23.23 -13.27
N ARG A 82 -7.00 23.43 -13.55
CA ARG A 82 -8.01 23.54 -12.50
C ARG A 82 -8.42 22.13 -12.09
N ILE A 83 -8.54 21.92 -10.79
CA ILE A 83 -8.97 20.66 -10.23
C ILE A 83 -10.24 20.91 -9.43
N ASP A 84 -11.25 20.10 -9.71
CA ASP A 84 -12.53 20.11 -9.01
C ASP A 84 -12.63 18.76 -8.25
N LEU A 85 -12.46 18.81 -6.93
CA LEU A 85 -12.51 17.64 -6.04
C LEU A 85 -13.92 17.43 -5.51
N TYR A 86 -14.44 16.23 -5.70
CA TYR A 86 -15.78 15.84 -5.25
C TYR A 86 -15.72 14.67 -4.29
N ALA A 87 -16.49 14.73 -3.19
CA ALA A 87 -16.80 13.57 -2.39
C ALA A 87 -17.94 12.77 -3.03
N LEU A 88 -17.79 11.46 -3.06
CA LEU A 88 -18.84 10.55 -3.50
C LEU A 88 -18.77 9.26 -2.68
N SER A 89 -19.92 8.74 -2.25
CA SER A 89 -19.94 7.53 -1.43
C SER A 89 -19.38 6.33 -2.20
N LEU A 90 -18.70 5.44 -1.47
CA LEU A 90 -18.07 4.25 -2.05
C LEU A 90 -19.07 3.39 -2.86
N LYS A 91 -20.31 3.25 -2.37
CA LYS A 91 -21.38 2.52 -3.06
C LYS A 91 -21.66 3.09 -4.46
N ARG A 92 -21.64 4.42 -4.62
CA ARG A 92 -21.86 5.08 -5.92
C ARG A 92 -20.63 5.07 -6.81
N LEU A 93 -19.43 5.02 -6.23
CA LEU A 93 -18.19 4.84 -7.00
C LEU A 93 -18.08 3.43 -7.59
N ARG A 94 -18.47 2.40 -6.82
CA ARG A 94 -18.40 1.00 -7.29
C ARG A 94 -19.16 0.77 -8.59
N SER A 95 -20.32 1.39 -8.79
CA SER A 95 -21.06 1.29 -10.06
C SER A 95 -20.32 1.93 -11.25
N VAL A 96 -19.37 2.84 -11.01
CA VAL A 96 -18.49 3.42 -12.04
C VAL A 96 -17.29 2.50 -12.30
N HIS A 97 -16.89 1.68 -11.33
CA HIS A 97 -15.71 0.81 -11.37
C HIS A 97 -15.96 -0.57 -12.00
N ASP A 98 -17.21 -0.94 -12.28
CA ASP A 98 -17.57 -2.27 -12.81
C ASP A 98 -16.90 -2.60 -14.17
N GLY A 99 -16.32 -1.61 -14.86
CA GLY A 99 -15.49 -1.79 -16.06
C GLY A 99 -13.98 -1.79 -15.77
N THR A 100 -13.30 -2.93 -15.93
CA THR A 100 -11.86 -3.08 -15.68
C THR A 100 -10.97 -2.23 -16.62
N ALA A 101 -11.47 -1.85 -17.80
CA ALA A 101 -10.71 -1.08 -18.79
C ALA A 101 -10.31 0.33 -18.31
N LEU A 102 -10.99 0.85 -17.29
CA LEU A 102 -10.72 2.18 -16.72
C LEU A 102 -9.86 2.11 -15.45
N SER A 103 -9.76 0.91 -14.86
CA SER A 103 -9.06 0.68 -13.60
C SER A 103 -7.56 0.89 -13.76
N VAL A 104 -6.94 1.42 -12.71
CA VAL A 104 -5.49 1.53 -12.60
C VAL A 104 -5.00 0.81 -11.35
N PRO A 105 -3.83 0.15 -11.40
CA PRO A 105 -3.17 -0.29 -10.18
C PRO A 105 -2.93 0.90 -9.24
N PRO A 106 -3.16 0.77 -7.93
CA PRO A 106 -3.11 1.87 -6.96
C PRO A 106 -1.85 2.73 -7.01
N VAL A 107 -0.71 2.12 -7.29
CA VAL A 107 0.60 2.78 -7.28
C VAL A 107 0.93 3.40 -8.63
N LEU A 108 0.30 2.94 -9.71
CA LEU A 108 0.69 3.29 -11.07
C LEU A 108 0.58 4.79 -11.37
N PRO A 109 -0.49 5.51 -11.00
CA PRO A 109 -0.56 6.96 -11.25
C PRO A 109 0.58 7.74 -10.58
N ALA A 110 0.95 7.37 -9.35
CA ALA A 110 2.05 8.01 -8.65
C ALA A 110 3.40 7.69 -9.30
N THR A 111 3.62 6.43 -9.71
CA THR A 111 4.84 6.01 -10.41
C THR A 111 4.98 6.74 -11.74
N TYR A 112 3.93 6.73 -12.55
CA TYR A 112 3.97 7.19 -13.93
C TYR A 112 4.01 8.72 -14.03
N LEU A 113 3.15 9.43 -13.29
CA LEU A 113 2.99 10.88 -13.44
C LEU A 113 3.98 11.71 -12.61
N THR A 114 4.64 11.10 -11.62
CA THR A 114 5.44 11.87 -10.66
C THR A 114 6.84 11.31 -10.42
N GLY A 115 7.03 9.98 -10.53
CA GLY A 115 8.27 9.32 -10.13
C GLY A 115 8.67 9.49 -8.65
N ASP A 116 7.81 10.09 -7.82
CA ASP A 116 8.12 10.44 -6.42
C ASP A 116 8.05 9.20 -5.52
N ARG A 117 9.22 8.70 -5.11
CA ARG A 117 9.35 7.51 -4.25
C ARG A 117 8.58 7.62 -2.94
N ALA A 118 8.48 8.80 -2.34
CA ALA A 118 7.77 8.99 -1.09
C ALA A 118 6.26 8.89 -1.31
N LEU A 119 5.74 9.53 -2.35
CA LEU A 119 4.32 9.42 -2.73
C LEU A 119 3.96 7.97 -3.07
N ILE A 120 4.77 7.29 -3.89
CA ILE A 120 4.62 5.88 -4.26
C ILE A 120 4.52 4.98 -3.02
N ALA A 121 5.44 5.15 -2.06
CA ALA A 121 5.46 4.36 -0.83
C ALA A 121 4.23 4.63 0.05
N ARG A 122 3.82 5.89 0.20
CA ARG A 122 2.64 6.27 0.98
C ARG A 122 1.35 5.72 0.35
N THR A 123 1.21 5.82 -0.97
CA THR A 123 0.07 5.26 -1.70
C THR A 123 0.02 3.74 -1.56
N ARG A 124 1.15 3.04 -1.68
CA ARG A 124 1.22 1.59 -1.45
C ARG A 124 0.76 1.20 -0.03
N LYS A 125 1.27 1.88 0.99
CA LYS A 125 0.88 1.65 2.39
C LYS A 125 -0.62 1.90 2.60
N ARG A 126 -1.19 2.92 1.95
CA ARG A 126 -2.61 3.24 2.02
C ARG A 126 -3.47 2.19 1.32
N ALA A 127 -3.04 1.73 0.14
CA ALA A 127 -3.71 0.68 -0.62
C ALA A 127 -3.79 -0.64 0.15
N ALA A 128 -2.70 -1.05 0.81
CA ALA A 128 -2.70 -2.24 1.67
C ALA A 128 -3.76 -2.16 2.78
N ARG A 129 -3.78 -1.05 3.53
CA ARG A 129 -4.78 -0.83 4.60
C ARG A 129 -6.23 -0.83 4.12
N ARG A 130 -6.47 -0.32 2.90
CA ARG A 130 -7.80 -0.36 2.28
C ARG A 130 -8.21 -1.80 2.03
N ALA A 131 -7.32 -2.60 1.43
CA ALA A 131 -7.58 -4.00 1.14
C ALA A 131 -7.94 -4.76 2.42
N ASP A 132 -7.17 -4.59 3.50
CA ASP A 132 -7.46 -5.22 4.80
C ASP A 132 -8.87 -4.91 5.32
N THR A 133 -9.33 -3.66 5.18
CA THR A 133 -10.68 -3.27 5.66
C THR A 133 -11.82 -3.86 4.80
N ASP A 134 -11.57 -4.05 3.51
CA ASP A 134 -12.58 -4.65 2.62
C ASP A 134 -12.76 -6.14 2.92
N VAL A 135 -11.72 -6.84 3.38
CA VAL A 135 -11.82 -8.23 3.87
C VAL A 135 -12.66 -8.30 5.15
N ASP A 136 -12.41 -7.41 6.13
CA ASP A 136 -13.22 -7.33 7.36
C ASP A 136 -14.70 -6.99 7.10
N SER A 137 -15.00 -6.27 6.01
CA SER A 137 -16.38 -5.86 5.69
C SER A 137 -17.16 -6.91 4.88
N ALA A 138 -16.47 -7.92 4.34
CA ALA A 138 -17.08 -8.97 3.51
C ALA A 138 -17.58 -10.17 4.34
N GLU A 139 -17.26 -10.25 5.63
CA GLU A 139 -17.65 -11.38 6.48
C GLU A 139 -18.48 -10.95 7.71
N SER A 140 -19.82 -10.93 7.53
CA SER A 140 -20.74 -11.42 8.56
C SER A 140 -20.83 -12.95 8.46
N HIS A 141 -19.68 -13.60 8.49
CA HIS A 141 -19.49 -14.99 8.91
C HIS A 141 -18.35 -14.95 9.92
N ALA A 142 -18.49 -15.73 10.98
CA ALA A 142 -17.80 -15.59 12.27
C ALA A 142 -16.34 -15.08 12.16
N PRO A 143 -15.91 -14.17 13.05
CA PRO A 143 -14.54 -13.69 13.04
C PRO A 143 -13.59 -14.89 13.08
N PRO A 144 -12.53 -14.93 12.26
CA PRO A 144 -11.44 -15.86 12.51
C PRO A 144 -10.95 -15.60 13.95
N PRO A 145 -10.75 -16.65 14.76
CA PRO A 145 -10.29 -16.47 16.13
C PRO A 145 -9.00 -15.65 16.11
N ALA A 146 -8.96 -14.65 16.98
CA ALA A 146 -7.90 -13.66 17.08
C ALA A 146 -6.51 -14.30 17.06
N ASP A 147 -5.55 -13.54 16.53
CA ASP A 147 -4.08 -13.68 16.59
C ASP A 147 -3.49 -13.80 18.03
N HIS A 148 -4.29 -14.22 19.01
CA HIS A 148 -3.84 -14.75 20.29
C HIS A 148 -3.72 -16.28 20.29
N ASP A 149 -4.30 -16.97 19.30
CA ASP A 149 -4.23 -18.44 19.24
C ASP A 149 -2.95 -18.95 18.54
N ALA A 150 -2.29 -18.15 17.69
CA ALA A 150 -1.00 -18.53 17.10
C ALA A 150 0.15 -18.52 18.13
N VAL A 151 0.06 -17.67 19.17
CA VAL A 151 1.04 -17.63 20.27
C VAL A 151 0.69 -18.65 21.35
N ALA A 152 -0.61 -18.90 21.60
CA ALA A 152 -1.04 -19.95 22.52
C ALA A 152 -0.77 -21.37 21.97
N ALA A 153 -1.03 -21.63 20.68
CA ALA A 153 -0.72 -22.92 20.04
C ALA A 153 0.78 -23.15 19.83
N PHE A 154 1.60 -22.09 19.77
CA PHE A 154 3.07 -22.21 19.78
C PHE A 154 3.63 -22.50 21.19
N LEU A 155 2.93 -22.08 22.25
CA LEU A 155 3.34 -22.32 23.64
C LEU A 155 2.77 -23.61 24.26
N ASP A 156 1.80 -24.26 23.60
CA ASP A 156 1.33 -25.61 23.96
C ASP A 156 2.30 -26.72 23.49
N ASP A 157 3.32 -26.35 22.70
CA ASP A 157 4.42 -27.25 22.32
C ASP A 157 5.60 -27.16 23.32
N ALA A 158 5.27 -27.15 24.61
CA ALA A 158 6.26 -27.13 25.70
C ALA A 158 7.16 -28.39 25.73
N ASP A 159 6.77 -29.47 25.03
CA ASP A 159 7.54 -30.72 24.93
C ASP A 159 8.61 -30.70 23.80
N ARG A 160 8.57 -29.74 22.85
CA ARG A 160 9.60 -29.66 21.77
C ARG A 160 10.86 -28.89 22.14
N ILE A 161 10.83 -28.03 23.16
CA ILE A 161 11.98 -27.18 23.52
C ILE A 161 13.05 -27.97 24.29
N GLU A 162 12.69 -29.02 25.02
CA GLU A 162 13.66 -29.83 25.77
C GLU A 162 14.50 -30.72 24.84
N THR A 163 13.88 -31.29 23.80
CA THR A 163 14.56 -32.18 22.83
C THR A 163 15.59 -31.42 21.96
N LEU A 164 15.32 -30.15 21.61
CA LEU A 164 16.25 -29.36 20.81
C LEU A 164 17.48 -28.88 21.62
N ARG A 165 17.35 -28.76 22.94
CA ARG A 165 18.44 -28.35 23.84
C ARG A 165 19.48 -29.46 24.04
N GLU A 166 19.04 -30.71 24.11
CA GLU A 166 19.94 -31.87 24.25
C GLU A 166 20.75 -32.15 22.99
N GLN A 167 20.18 -31.94 21.79
CA GLN A 167 20.91 -32.17 20.53
C GLN A 167 22.02 -31.14 20.28
N ALA A 168 21.84 -29.88 20.71
CA ALA A 168 22.89 -28.86 20.59
C ALA A 168 24.10 -29.10 21.52
N GLN A 169 23.88 -29.68 22.71
CA GLN A 169 24.94 -29.86 23.72
C GLN A 169 25.88 -31.03 23.37
N LYS A 170 25.39 -32.08 22.71
CA LYS A 170 26.21 -33.20 22.22
C LYS A 170 27.11 -32.81 21.04
N GLU A 171 26.64 -31.93 20.15
CA GLU A 171 27.42 -31.52 18.97
C GLU A 171 28.57 -30.54 19.32
N ALA A 172 28.39 -29.71 20.35
CA ALA A 172 29.44 -28.84 20.88
C ALA A 172 30.59 -29.63 21.54
N LYS A 173 30.28 -30.69 22.29
CA LYS A 173 31.29 -31.52 22.98
C LYS A 173 32.14 -32.35 22.02
N ARG A 174 31.56 -32.76 20.88
CA ARG A 174 32.28 -33.48 19.81
C ARG A 174 33.23 -32.56 19.03
N ARG A 175 32.83 -31.31 18.75
CA ARG A 175 33.70 -30.34 18.07
C ARG A 175 34.90 -29.90 18.92
N ALA A 176 34.77 -29.84 20.25
CA ALA A 176 35.89 -29.53 21.13
C ALA A 176 37.02 -30.59 21.07
N GLN A 177 36.67 -31.87 20.94
CA GLN A 177 37.64 -32.97 20.79
C GLN A 177 38.29 -33.01 19.39
N GLU A 178 37.60 -32.56 18.35
CA GLU A 178 38.17 -32.43 17.00
C GLU A 178 39.10 -31.21 16.86
N TRP A 179 39.04 -30.25 17.79
CA TRP A 179 39.83 -29.01 17.74
C TRP A 179 41.04 -29.03 18.68
N GLY A 180 41.28 -30.12 19.41
CA GLY A 180 42.47 -30.29 20.26
C GLY A 180 42.63 -29.18 21.29
N LEU A 181 41.54 -28.80 21.97
CA LEU A 181 41.54 -27.74 22.96
C LEU A 181 41.41 -28.28 24.40
N ASP A 182 41.96 -29.47 24.66
CA ASP A 182 41.99 -30.09 25.98
C ASP A 182 43.25 -29.71 26.79
N GLU A 183 44.23 -29.04 26.17
CA GLU A 183 45.56 -28.79 26.76
C GLU A 183 45.90 -27.30 26.96
N GLN A 184 44.93 -26.38 27.00
CA GLN A 184 45.19 -24.95 27.33
C GLN A 184 44.30 -24.35 28.43
N LEU A 185 43.76 -25.17 29.32
CA LEU A 185 43.24 -24.71 30.62
C LEU A 185 44.01 -25.36 31.78
N VAL A 186 45.34 -25.38 31.64
CA VAL A 186 46.24 -25.50 32.79
C VAL A 186 46.92 -24.14 32.96
N ASP A 187 46.78 -23.58 34.16
CA ASP A 187 47.58 -22.51 34.75
C ASP A 187 47.40 -21.07 34.26
N ARG A 188 46.45 -20.37 34.89
CA ARG A 188 46.74 -19.04 35.46
C ARG A 188 45.87 -18.79 36.70
N GLU A 189 46.00 -19.66 37.70
CA GLU A 189 45.77 -19.26 39.08
C GLU A 189 47.10 -18.82 39.70
N ASP A 190 47.01 -17.88 40.62
CA ASP A 190 48.05 -17.34 41.50
C ASP A 190 49.07 -16.33 40.94
N GLY A 191 48.76 -15.05 41.17
CA GLY A 191 49.72 -13.97 41.08
C GLY A 191 49.15 -12.59 41.39
N VAL A 192 49.11 -12.24 42.68
CA VAL A 192 49.03 -10.89 43.29
C VAL A 192 47.67 -10.48 43.87
N ARG A 193 47.51 -10.76 45.19
CA ARG A 193 47.08 -9.79 46.20
C ARG A 193 47.31 -10.31 47.63
N SER A 194 48.49 -10.05 48.18
CA SER A 194 48.75 -9.41 49.49
C SER A 194 50.25 -9.46 49.79
#